data_AF-Q758J9-F1
#
_entry.id   AF-Q758J9-F1
#
_cell.length_a   1.000
_cell.length_b   1.000
_cell.length_c   1.000
_cell.angle_alpha   90.00
_cell.angle_beta   90.00
_cell.angle_gamma   90.00
#
_symmetry.space_group_name_H-M   'P 1'
#
loop_
_entity.id
_entity.type
_entity.pdbx_description
1 polymer ?
#
loop_
_entity_poly.entity_id
_entity_poly.type
_entity_poly.pdbx_seq_one_letter_code
_entity_poly.pdbx_strand_id
1 'polypeptide(L)'
;MDVLFVQIMQGVQPVTRVYVLSMIGCIIAHNIGWIESTKYDFSLIFHRRQYHKLLLSCFDVGSQFNAMDLAITMFQLSYDEQIIGNSKRFIWFIAVVAVLTTSFAYIWDVKGEVLMVDMIKWNLTYYAARTNVAAAGQIGFIRVPSLLALLRIPIFLRVNQCSFAMCSLSVLPGYVLYLMADAAERLYQIDLMRPPDEWF
;
A
#
# COMPACT_ATOMS: atom_id res chain seq x y z
N MET A 1 7.46 -28.82 -10.53
CA MET A 1 7.70 -27.50 -9.88
C MET A 1 6.72 -26.47 -10.43
N ASP A 2 6.55 -26.38 -11.76
CA ASP A 2 5.67 -25.39 -12.40
C ASP A 2 4.18 -25.54 -12.05
N VAL A 3 3.68 -26.76 -11.88
CA VAL A 3 2.27 -27.03 -11.54
C VAL A 3 1.88 -26.50 -10.15
N LEU A 4 2.78 -26.61 -9.16
CA LEU A 4 2.56 -26.05 -7.83
C LEU A 4 2.56 -24.52 -7.85
N PHE A 5 3.43 -23.91 -8.67
CA PHE A 5 3.48 -22.46 -8.84
C PHE A 5 2.20 -21.92 -9.50
N VAL A 6 1.70 -22.64 -10.51
CA VAL A 6 0.43 -22.32 -11.18
C VAL A 6 -0.77 -22.48 -10.23
N GLN A 7 -0.79 -23.53 -9.40
CA GLN A 7 -1.85 -23.74 -8.41
C GLN A 7 -1.83 -22.71 -7.27
N ILE A 8 -0.65 -22.32 -6.77
CA ILE A 8 -0.52 -21.24 -5.79
C ILE A 8 -0.97 -19.91 -6.40
N MET A 9 -0.59 -19.64 -7.65
CA MET A 9 -1.08 -18.47 -8.36
C MET A 9 -2.59 -18.50 -8.52
N GLN A 10 -3.21 -19.63 -8.86
CA GLN A 10 -4.67 -19.72 -9.08
C GLN A 10 -5.52 -19.25 -7.88
N GLY A 11 -5.03 -19.38 -6.63
CA GLY A 11 -5.71 -18.88 -5.43
C GLY A 11 -5.52 -17.38 -5.14
N VAL A 12 -4.59 -16.71 -5.82
CA VAL A 12 -4.27 -15.29 -5.61
C VAL A 12 -5.06 -14.41 -6.55
N GLN A 13 -5.48 -13.25 -6.08
CA GLN A 13 -6.25 -12.30 -6.87
C GLN A 13 -5.43 -11.72 -8.05
N PRO A 14 -6.09 -11.39 -9.19
CA PRO A 14 -5.40 -11.15 -10.44
C PRO A 14 -4.50 -9.91 -10.41
N VAL A 15 -4.90 -8.82 -9.75
CA VAL A 15 -4.06 -7.61 -9.66
C VAL A 15 -2.86 -7.87 -8.79
N THR A 16 -3.06 -8.57 -7.66
CA THR A 16 -1.98 -8.98 -6.76
C THR A 16 -0.93 -9.82 -7.50
N ARG A 17 -1.32 -10.74 -8.40
CA ARG A 17 -0.35 -11.51 -9.20
C ARG A 17 0.54 -10.60 -10.06
N VAL A 18 -0.06 -9.65 -10.78
CA VAL A 18 0.66 -8.72 -11.64
C VAL A 18 1.58 -7.82 -10.81
N TYR A 19 1.09 -7.35 -9.67
CA TYR A 19 1.86 -6.53 -8.74
C TYR A 19 3.09 -7.28 -8.21
N VAL A 20 2.93 -8.53 -7.77
CA VAL A 20 4.03 -9.40 -7.31
C VAL A 20 5.03 -9.72 -8.42
N LEU A 21 4.55 -10.01 -9.64
CA LEU A 21 5.43 -10.21 -10.80
C LEU A 21 6.26 -8.96 -11.10
N SER A 22 5.67 -7.78 -10.94
CA SER A 22 6.38 -6.49 -11.11
C SER A 22 7.46 -6.29 -10.05
N MET A 23 7.20 -6.66 -8.79
CA MET A 23 8.20 -6.64 -7.71
C MET A 23 9.37 -7.59 -8.01
N ILE A 24 9.08 -8.82 -8.46
CA ILE A 24 10.11 -9.79 -8.86
C ILE A 24 10.97 -9.24 -10.01
N GLY A 25 10.33 -8.61 -11.00
CA GLY A 25 11.03 -7.92 -12.09
C GLY A 25 12.00 -6.85 -11.59
N CYS A 26 11.59 -6.05 -10.59
CA CYS A 26 12.45 -5.04 -9.97
C CYS A 26 13.62 -5.68 -9.21
N ILE A 27 13.40 -6.77 -8.47
CA ILE A 27 14.46 -7.51 -7.76
C ILE A 27 15.52 -8.02 -8.75
N ILE A 28 15.08 -8.64 -9.86
CA ILE A 28 15.98 -9.14 -10.91
C ILE A 28 16.77 -7.98 -11.52
N ALA A 29 16.11 -6.86 -11.82
CA ALA A 29 16.75 -5.68 -12.38
C ALA A 29 17.80 -5.05 -11.45
N HIS A 30 17.56 -5.06 -10.13
CA HIS A 30 18.58 -4.69 -9.12
C HIS A 30 19.76 -5.64 -9.12
N ASN A 31 19.52 -6.95 -9.16
CA ASN A 31 20.57 -7.97 -9.12
C ASN A 31 21.47 -7.94 -10.36
N ILE A 32 20.94 -7.53 -11.51
CA ILE A 32 21.70 -7.35 -12.76
C ILE A 32 22.37 -5.96 -12.82
N GLY A 33 22.06 -5.06 -11.88
CA GLY A 33 22.61 -3.70 -11.83
C GLY A 33 22.00 -2.75 -12.87
N TRP A 34 20.82 -3.08 -13.40
CA TRP A 34 20.10 -2.21 -14.34
C TRP A 34 19.40 -1.04 -13.65
N ILE A 35 19.08 -1.20 -12.36
CA ILE A 35 18.39 -0.21 -11.55
C ILE A 35 19.18 -0.04 -10.26
N GLU A 36 19.40 1.20 -9.83
CA GLU A 36 19.94 1.51 -8.51
C GLU A 36 18.79 1.52 -7.49
N SER A 37 19.02 1.00 -6.29
CA SER A 37 18.05 1.04 -5.18
C SER A 37 17.52 2.47 -5.00
N THR A 38 16.24 2.67 -5.30
CA THR A 38 15.63 3.99 -5.20
C THR A 38 15.33 4.30 -3.73
N LYS A 39 16.30 4.94 -3.06
CA LYS A 39 16.09 5.45 -1.71
C LYS A 39 15.06 6.58 -1.73
N TYR A 40 14.10 6.50 -0.80
CA TYR A 40 12.95 7.37 -0.68
C TYR A 40 13.34 8.78 -0.23
N ASP A 41 13.71 9.63 -1.18
CA ASP A 41 13.79 11.07 -0.98
C ASP A 41 12.85 11.74 -1.98
N PHE A 42 11.56 11.74 -1.64
CA PHE A 42 10.50 12.25 -2.53
C PHE A 42 10.72 13.71 -2.91
N SER A 43 11.23 14.52 -1.98
CA SER A 43 11.62 15.91 -2.22
C SER A 43 12.62 16.00 -3.38
N LEU A 44 13.61 15.11 -3.41
CA LEU A 44 14.63 15.03 -4.44
C LEU A 44 14.09 14.51 -5.78
N ILE A 45 13.17 13.54 -5.75
CA ILE A 45 12.51 13.03 -6.97
C ILE A 45 11.67 14.14 -7.63
N PHE A 46 10.91 14.91 -6.85
CA PHE A 46 10.12 16.04 -7.35
C PHE A 46 11.01 17.19 -7.85
N HIS A 47 12.06 17.56 -7.10
CA HIS A 47 13.00 18.60 -7.54
C HIS A 47 13.73 18.21 -8.84
N ARG A 48 14.10 16.94 -9.01
CA ARG A 48 14.76 16.46 -10.23
C ARG A 48 13.78 16.09 -11.36
N ARG A 49 12.47 16.23 -11.16
CA ARG A 49 11.40 15.88 -12.11
C ARG A 49 11.49 14.43 -12.64
N GLN A 50 11.94 13.50 -11.79
CA GLN A 50 12.14 12.10 -12.17
C GLN A 50 10.89 11.25 -11.90
N TYR A 51 9.76 11.61 -12.53
CA TYR A 51 8.45 10.98 -12.28
C TYR A 51 8.42 9.47 -12.59
N HIS A 52 9.22 8.99 -13.53
CA HIS A 52 9.34 7.55 -13.82
C HIS A 52 9.85 6.76 -12.62
N LYS A 53 10.74 7.34 -11.80
CA LYS A 53 11.23 6.70 -10.57
C LYS A 53 10.14 6.60 -9.52
N LEU A 54 9.22 7.56 -9.47
CA LEU A 54 8.06 7.51 -8.58
C LEU A 54 7.14 6.35 -8.94
N LEU A 55 6.86 6.14 -10.23
CA LEU A 55 6.08 4.98 -10.68
C LEU A 55 6.80 3.65 -10.39
N LEU A 56 8.10 3.58 -10.69
CA LEU A 56 8.91 2.39 -10.40
C LEU A 56 8.93 2.08 -8.90
N SER A 57 8.98 3.13 -8.07
CA SER A 57 9.03 3.00 -6.62
C SER A 57 7.81 2.30 -6.02
N CYS A 58 6.65 2.37 -6.69
CA CYS A 58 5.46 1.63 -6.29
C CYS A 58 5.63 0.10 -6.35
N PHE A 59 6.68 -0.40 -7.00
CA PHE A 59 7.00 -1.83 -7.13
C PHE A 59 8.42 -2.17 -6.65
N ASP A 60 9.25 -1.17 -6.39
CA ASP A 60 10.63 -1.36 -5.95
C ASP A 60 10.67 -1.76 -4.47
N VAL A 61 11.15 -2.97 -4.21
CA VAL A 61 11.36 -3.53 -2.88
C VAL A 61 12.85 -3.64 -2.49
N GLY A 62 13.74 -3.12 -3.36
CA GLY A 62 15.19 -3.20 -3.18
C GLY A 62 15.79 -4.58 -3.46
N SER A 63 17.12 -4.69 -3.32
CA SER A 63 17.88 -5.91 -3.64
C SER A 63 17.90 -6.95 -2.52
N GLN A 64 17.61 -6.57 -1.28
CA GLN A 64 17.71 -7.44 -0.09
C GLN A 64 16.37 -8.08 0.32
N PHE A 65 15.37 -8.05 -0.55
CA PHE A 65 14.04 -8.55 -0.22
C PHE A 65 14.00 -10.08 -0.18
N ASN A 66 13.64 -10.67 0.96
CA ASN A 66 13.59 -12.13 1.11
C ASN A 66 12.35 -12.75 0.46
N ALA A 67 12.46 -14.01 0.04
CA ALA A 67 11.33 -14.77 -0.50
C ALA A 67 10.15 -14.89 0.49
N MET A 68 10.44 -14.94 1.79
CA MET A 68 9.42 -14.92 2.84
C MET A 68 8.66 -13.60 2.89
N ASP A 69 9.34 -12.46 2.76
CA ASP A 69 8.71 -11.14 2.76
C ASP A 69 7.81 -10.94 1.53
N LEU A 70 8.20 -11.51 0.40
CA LEU A 70 7.41 -11.54 -0.82
C LEU A 70 6.16 -12.41 -0.67
N ALA A 71 6.28 -13.58 -0.04
CA ALA A 71 5.13 -14.43 0.26
C ALA A 71 4.15 -13.74 1.21
N ILE A 72 4.64 -13.14 2.30
CA ILE A 72 3.80 -12.37 3.25
C ILE A 72 3.09 -11.22 2.53
N THR A 73 3.83 -10.47 1.70
CA THR A 73 3.26 -9.35 0.93
C THR A 73 2.21 -9.83 -0.08
N MET A 74 2.45 -10.96 -0.75
CA MET A 74 1.50 -11.58 -1.68
C MET A 74 0.22 -12.01 -0.97
N PHE A 75 0.30 -12.67 0.19
CA PHE A 75 -0.89 -13.06 0.95
C PHE A 75 -1.66 -11.85 1.46
N GLN A 76 -0.97 -10.84 1.98
CA GLN A 76 -1.59 -9.62 2.51
C GLN A 76 -2.31 -8.82 1.42
N LEU A 77 -1.67 -8.57 0.28
CA LEU A 77 -2.28 -7.87 -0.85
C LEU A 77 -3.45 -8.66 -1.44
N SER A 78 -3.36 -10.00 -1.51
CA SER A 78 -4.44 -10.83 -2.01
C SER A 78 -5.66 -10.82 -1.07
N TYR A 79 -5.44 -10.74 0.24
CA TYR A 79 -6.49 -10.59 1.23
C TYR A 79 -7.15 -9.21 1.12
N ASP A 80 -6.35 -8.14 0.98
CA ASP A 80 -6.87 -6.78 0.81
C ASP A 80 -7.66 -6.62 -0.50
N GLU A 81 -7.20 -7.23 -1.61
CA GLU A 81 -7.92 -7.27 -2.89
C GLU A 81 -9.25 -8.04 -2.78
N GLN A 82 -9.28 -9.15 -2.03
CA GLN A 82 -10.51 -9.89 -1.73
C GLN A 82 -11.52 -9.06 -0.95
N ILE A 83 -11.05 -8.33 0.07
CA ILE A 83 -11.90 -7.44 0.89
C ILE A 83 -12.53 -6.34 0.03
N ILE A 84 -11.75 -5.76 -0.86
CA ILE A 84 -12.22 -4.68 -1.74
C ILE A 84 -13.17 -5.24 -2.83
N GLY A 85 -13.08 -6.53 -3.13
CA GLY A 85 -14.05 -7.30 -3.91
C GLY A 85 -14.04 -7.04 -5.41
N ASN A 86 -13.39 -5.97 -5.88
CA ASN A 86 -13.25 -5.65 -7.30
C ASN A 86 -11.81 -5.19 -7.61
N SER A 87 -11.16 -5.90 -8.53
CA SER A 87 -9.81 -5.61 -9.02
C SER A 87 -9.64 -4.20 -9.58
N LYS A 88 -10.63 -3.63 -10.27
CA LYS A 88 -10.55 -2.25 -10.75
C LYS A 88 -10.49 -1.25 -9.60
N ARG A 89 -11.32 -1.46 -8.57
CA ARG A 89 -11.35 -0.63 -7.36
C ARG A 89 -10.03 -0.74 -6.60
N PHE A 90 -9.45 -1.94 -6.57
CA PHE A 90 -8.15 -2.16 -5.95
C PHE A 90 -7.02 -1.39 -6.66
N ILE A 91 -6.99 -1.41 -8.00
CA ILE A 91 -6.03 -0.61 -8.78
C ILE A 91 -6.22 0.88 -8.53
N TRP A 92 -7.48 1.36 -8.57
CA TRP A 92 -7.81 2.74 -8.28
C TRP A 92 -7.35 3.15 -6.89
N PHE A 93 -7.57 2.30 -5.89
CA PHE A 93 -7.13 2.52 -4.52
C PHE A 93 -5.61 2.67 -4.42
N ILE A 94 -4.84 1.75 -5.01
CA ILE A 94 -3.37 1.82 -5.04
C ILE A 94 -2.91 3.13 -5.67
N ALA A 95 -3.53 3.54 -6.78
CA ALA A 95 -3.19 4.77 -7.46
C ALA A 95 -3.46 6.01 -6.59
N VAL A 96 -4.64 6.10 -5.96
CA VAL A 96 -5.00 7.25 -5.11
C VAL A 96 -4.14 7.30 -3.85
N VAL A 97 -3.87 6.15 -3.22
CA VAL A 97 -2.94 6.08 -2.07
C VAL A 97 -1.56 6.56 -2.47
N ALA A 98 -1.02 6.10 -3.61
CA ALA A 98 0.29 6.51 -4.08
C ALA A 98 0.37 8.02 -4.35
N VAL A 99 -0.69 8.63 -4.88
CA VAL A 99 -0.79 10.08 -5.09
C VAL A 99 -0.87 10.84 -3.77
N LEU A 100 -1.66 10.35 -2.80
CA LEU A 100 -1.79 11.00 -1.50
C LEU A 100 -0.51 10.87 -0.67
N THR A 101 0.13 9.70 -0.64
CA THR A 101 1.40 9.49 0.07
C THR A 101 2.48 10.40 -0.49
N THR A 102 2.60 10.50 -1.83
CA THR A 102 3.58 11.39 -2.47
C THR A 102 3.29 12.87 -2.21
N SER A 103 2.02 13.28 -2.27
CA SER A 103 1.60 14.65 -1.99
C SER A 103 1.92 15.05 -0.55
N PHE A 104 1.57 14.20 0.42
CA PHE A 104 1.87 14.46 1.83
C PHE A 104 3.36 14.40 2.13
N ALA A 105 4.10 13.47 1.52
CA ALA A 105 5.55 13.40 1.67
C ALA A 105 6.24 14.66 1.15
N TYR A 106 5.75 15.23 0.04
CA TYR A 106 6.24 16.50 -0.50
C TYR A 106 5.92 17.69 0.41
N ILE A 107 4.67 17.80 0.90
CA ILE A 107 4.24 18.92 1.76
C ILE A 107 4.99 18.94 3.09
N TRP A 108 5.23 17.77 3.68
CA TRP A 108 5.91 17.65 4.98
C TRP A 108 7.43 17.52 4.90
N ASP A 109 8.03 17.57 3.69
CA ASP A 109 9.46 17.32 3.44
C ASP A 109 9.98 16.11 4.24
N VAL A 110 9.25 14.99 4.13
CA VAL A 110 9.53 13.82 4.97
C VAL A 110 10.79 13.12 4.49
N LYS A 111 11.82 13.15 5.33
CA LYS A 111 13.08 12.43 5.12
C LYS A 111 13.00 11.08 5.82
N GLY A 112 13.05 9.99 5.07
CA GLY A 112 12.98 8.64 5.63
C GLY A 112 13.14 7.53 4.59
N GLU A 113 13.70 6.40 5.00
CA GLU A 113 14.10 5.31 4.10
C GLU A 113 13.00 4.25 3.84
N VAL A 114 11.74 4.51 4.20
CA VAL A 114 10.69 3.48 4.02
C VAL A 114 10.25 3.41 2.56
N LEU A 115 10.13 2.18 2.07
CA LEU A 115 9.71 1.85 0.71
C LEU A 115 8.23 2.23 0.45
N MET A 116 7.93 2.64 -0.78
CA MET A 116 6.54 2.91 -1.21
C MET A 116 5.61 1.73 -0.98
N VAL A 117 6.13 0.54 -1.30
CA VAL A 117 5.37 -0.70 -1.26
C VAL A 117 4.85 -0.93 0.15
N ASP A 118 5.68 -0.68 1.15
CA ASP A 118 5.27 -0.77 2.55
C ASP A 118 4.28 0.32 2.93
N MET A 119 4.47 1.56 2.48
CA MET A 119 3.51 2.64 2.71
C MET A 119 2.13 2.38 2.11
N ILE A 120 2.09 1.87 0.88
CA ILE A 120 0.87 1.48 0.18
C ILE A 120 0.20 0.33 0.95
N LYS A 121 0.96 -0.72 1.28
CA LYS A 121 0.48 -1.88 2.03
C LYS A 121 -0.11 -1.49 3.39
N TRP A 122 0.55 -0.61 4.13
CA TRP A 122 0.07 -0.17 5.44
C TRP A 122 -1.21 0.64 5.35
N ASN A 123 -1.31 1.55 4.38
CA ASN A 123 -2.52 2.34 4.16
C ASN A 123 -3.69 1.48 3.64
N LEU A 124 -3.42 0.48 2.78
CA LEU A 124 -4.40 -0.52 2.32
C LEU A 124 -4.96 -1.32 3.49
N THR A 125 -4.08 -1.88 4.32
CA THR A 125 -4.50 -2.66 5.48
C THR A 125 -5.26 -1.81 6.50
N TYR A 126 -4.86 -0.54 6.69
CA TYR A 126 -5.62 0.39 7.51
C TYR A 126 -7.04 0.60 6.98
N TYR A 127 -7.18 0.85 5.68
CA TYR A 127 -8.47 1.06 5.03
C TYR A 127 -9.35 -0.19 5.10
N ALA A 128 -8.81 -1.36 4.72
CA ALA A 128 -9.51 -2.64 4.78
C ALA A 128 -9.96 -2.99 6.20
N ALA A 129 -9.12 -2.73 7.21
CA ALA A 129 -9.48 -2.90 8.62
C ALA A 129 -10.64 -1.98 9.06
N ARG A 130 -10.79 -0.81 8.42
CA ARG A 130 -11.80 0.19 8.78
C ARG A 130 -13.13 -0.01 8.05
N THR A 131 -13.12 -0.52 6.83
CA THR A 131 -14.34 -0.86 6.09
C THR A 131 -14.97 -2.14 6.62
N ASN A 132 -14.16 -3.14 6.97
CA ASN A 132 -14.62 -4.44 7.46
C ASN A 132 -14.64 -4.57 8.99
N VAL A 133 -15.11 -3.52 9.68
CA VAL A 133 -15.27 -3.56 11.15
C VAL A 133 -16.27 -4.64 11.59
N ALA A 134 -17.18 -5.07 10.71
CA ALA A 134 -18.12 -6.16 10.97
C ALA A 134 -17.55 -7.57 10.73
N ALA A 135 -16.59 -7.75 9.81
CA ALA A 135 -15.98 -9.05 9.51
C ALA A 135 -14.80 -9.39 10.44
N ALA A 136 -14.19 -8.37 11.04
CA ALA A 136 -13.22 -8.54 12.10
C ALA A 136 -13.91 -8.97 13.40
N GLY A 137 -13.82 -10.26 13.71
CA GLY A 137 -14.39 -10.84 14.91
C GLY A 137 -14.18 -9.97 16.16
N GLN A 138 -15.29 -9.66 16.83
CA GLN A 138 -15.29 -8.99 18.13
C GLN A 138 -14.74 -9.97 19.18
N ILE A 139 -13.52 -9.76 19.65
CA ILE A 139 -13.06 -10.38 20.90
C ILE A 139 -13.51 -9.44 22.03
N GLY A 140 -14.76 -9.60 22.47
CA GLY A 140 -15.37 -8.77 23.51
C GLY A 140 -15.59 -7.30 23.10
N PHE A 141 -15.18 -6.35 23.95
CA PHE A 141 -15.37 -4.89 23.74
C PHE A 141 -14.30 -4.24 22.84
N ILE A 142 -13.28 -4.99 22.39
CA ILE A 142 -12.11 -4.44 21.71
C ILE A 142 -12.21 -4.73 20.21
N ARG A 143 -12.27 -3.68 19.39
CA ARG A 143 -12.16 -3.76 17.92
C ARG A 143 -10.69 -3.92 17.52
N VAL A 144 -10.23 -5.16 17.45
CA VAL A 144 -8.82 -5.58 17.33
C VAL A 144 -8.06 -5.06 16.08
N PRO A 145 -8.63 -4.98 14.86
CA PRO A 145 -7.83 -4.66 13.67
C PRO A 145 -7.45 -3.19 13.54
N SER A 146 -8.38 -2.27 13.82
CA SER A 146 -8.11 -0.83 13.77
C SER A 146 -7.14 -0.39 14.87
N LEU A 147 -7.22 -1.05 16.04
CA LEU A 147 -6.27 -0.83 17.13
C LEU A 147 -4.88 -1.37 16.80
N LEU A 148 -4.77 -2.52 16.12
CA LEU A 148 -3.48 -3.04 15.64
C LEU A 148 -2.81 -2.12 14.61
N ALA A 149 -3.58 -1.58 13.67
CA ALA A 149 -3.07 -0.62 12.69
C ALA A 149 -2.60 0.68 13.36
N LEU A 150 -3.31 1.16 14.39
CA LEU A 150 -2.92 2.34 15.18
C LEU A 150 -1.78 2.05 16.17
N LEU A 151 -1.71 0.85 16.75
CA LEU A 151 -0.61 0.38 17.61
C LEU A 151 0.71 0.24 16.84
N ARG A 152 0.66 0.16 15.51
CA ARG A 152 1.85 0.16 14.67
C ARG A 152 2.63 1.47 14.76
N ILE A 153 1.96 2.61 14.89
CA ILE A 153 2.56 3.94 14.98
C ILE A 153 3.54 4.04 16.18
N PRO A 154 3.15 3.73 17.44
CA PRO A 154 4.08 3.78 18.57
C PRO A 154 5.18 2.71 18.50
N ILE A 155 4.93 1.56 17.86
CA ILE A 155 5.96 0.54 17.62
C ILE A 155 7.02 1.07 16.66
N PHE A 156 6.63 1.72 15.55
CA PHE A 156 7.57 2.32 14.59
C PHE A 156 8.35 3.48 15.20
N LEU A 157 7.71 4.34 15.99
CA LEU A 157 8.37 5.44 16.69
C LEU A 157 9.42 4.95 17.68
N ARG A 158 9.15 3.85 18.39
CA ARG A 158 10.02 3.35 19.46
C ARG A 158 11.11 2.40 18.98
N VAL A 159 10.83 1.57 17.98
CA VAL A 159 11.75 0.52 17.49
C VAL A 159 12.61 1.04 16.33
N ASN A 160 12.00 1.73 15.37
CA ASN A 160 12.69 2.14 14.13
C ASN A 160 13.16 3.59 14.14
N GLN A 161 12.98 4.32 15.25
CA GLN A 161 13.38 5.74 15.41
C GLN A 161 12.95 6.65 14.24
N CYS A 162 11.85 6.30 13.57
CA CYS A 162 11.35 7.07 12.44
C CYS A 162 10.78 8.41 12.90
N SER A 163 10.82 9.42 12.02
CA SER A 163 10.20 10.72 12.30
C SER A 163 8.68 10.56 12.46
N PHE A 164 8.07 11.41 13.29
CA PHE A 164 6.62 11.41 13.49
C PHE A 164 5.86 11.63 12.17
N ALA A 165 6.41 12.47 11.28
CA ALA A 165 5.86 12.71 9.96
C ALA A 165 5.90 11.45 9.07
N MET A 166 6.95 10.62 9.17
CA MET A 166 7.02 9.35 8.46
C MET A 166 5.99 8.34 8.99
N CYS A 167 5.81 8.32 10.31
CA CYS A 167 4.82 7.46 10.93
C CYS A 167 3.40 7.89 10.58
N SER A 168 3.10 9.18 10.48
CA SER A 168 1.78 9.66 10.06
C SER A 168 1.47 9.27 8.62
N LEU A 169 2.45 9.30 7.70
CA LEU A 169 2.28 8.86 6.31
C LEU A 169 1.86 7.39 6.16
N SER A 170 2.12 6.54 7.16
CA SER A 170 1.71 5.13 7.13
C SER A 170 0.20 4.89 7.31
N VAL A 171 -0.53 5.89 7.82
CA VAL A 171 -1.95 5.76 8.19
C VAL A 171 -2.80 6.89 7.61
N LEU A 172 -2.25 8.10 7.52
CA LEU A 172 -2.99 9.31 7.18
C LEU A 172 -3.60 9.27 5.76
N PRO A 173 -2.89 8.84 4.70
CA PRO A 173 -3.49 8.64 3.37
C PRO A 173 -4.71 7.73 3.39
N GLY A 174 -4.62 6.58 4.07
CA GLY A 174 -5.73 5.62 4.21
C GLY A 174 -6.91 6.20 5.01
N TYR A 175 -6.62 6.99 6.05
CA TYR A 175 -7.64 7.69 6.83
C TYR A 175 -8.37 8.77 6.03
N VAL A 176 -7.62 9.61 5.30
CA VAL A 176 -8.19 10.66 4.44
C VAL A 176 -9.07 10.04 3.36
N LEU A 177 -8.61 8.95 2.75
CA LEU A 177 -9.39 8.19 1.77
C LEU A 177 -10.70 7.66 2.33
N TYR A 178 -10.65 7.06 3.52
CA TYR A 178 -11.86 6.58 4.20
C TYR A 178 -12.84 7.72 4.48
N LEU A 179 -12.35 8.86 4.99
CA LEU A 179 -13.19 10.01 5.31
C LEU A 179 -13.79 10.64 4.05
N MET A 180 -13.01 10.77 2.97
CA MET A 180 -13.52 11.27 1.69
C MET A 180 -14.56 10.33 1.08
N ALA A 181 -14.36 9.01 1.18
CA ALA A 181 -15.34 8.04 0.70
C ALA A 181 -16.66 8.12 1.48
N ASP A 182 -16.63 8.15 2.82
CA ASP A 182 -17.84 8.28 3.67
C ASP A 182 -18.55 9.63 3.43
N ALA A 183 -17.79 10.73 3.27
CA ALA A 183 -18.36 12.03 2.94
C ALA A 183 -19.01 12.04 1.55
N ALA A 184 -18.35 11.48 0.53
CA ALA A 184 -18.86 11.41 -0.83
C ALA A 184 -20.12 10.54 -0.93
N GLU A 185 -20.15 9.41 -0.23
CA GLU A 185 -21.31 8.52 -0.16
C GLU A 185 -22.50 9.23 0.50
N ARG A 186 -22.29 9.96 1.60
CA ARG A 186 -23.38 10.67 2.30
C ARG A 186 -23.88 11.91 1.58
N LEU A 187 -23.00 12.68 0.95
CA LEU A 187 -23.35 13.95 0.31
C LEU A 187 -23.84 13.78 -1.13
N TYR A 188 -23.23 12.86 -1.87
CA TYR A 188 -23.44 12.72 -3.32
C TYR A 188 -23.98 11.35 -3.72
N GLN A 189 -24.07 10.37 -2.79
CA GLN A 189 -24.40 8.97 -3.09
C GLN A 189 -23.43 8.33 -4.09
N ILE A 190 -22.21 8.87 -4.20
CA ILE A 190 -21.16 8.37 -5.09
C ILE A 190 -20.17 7.54 -4.28
N ASP A 191 -19.89 6.33 -4.76
CA ASP A 191 -18.85 5.45 -4.23
C ASP A 191 -17.49 5.86 -4.80
N LEU A 192 -16.77 6.73 -4.09
CA LEU A 192 -15.46 7.28 -4.49
C LEU A 192 -14.38 6.20 -4.72
N MET A 193 -14.61 4.99 -4.20
CA MET A 193 -13.71 3.84 -4.34
C MET A 193 -13.93 3.07 -5.64
N ARG A 194 -15.01 3.39 -6.36
CA ARG A 194 -15.13 3.02 -7.77
C ARG A 194 -14.17 3.87 -8.59
N PRO A 195 -13.62 3.31 -9.67
CA PRO A 195 -12.94 4.13 -10.65
C PRO A 195 -13.95 5.13 -11.29
N PRO A 196 -13.46 6.27 -11.82
CA PRO A 196 -14.33 7.35 -12.30
C PRO A 196 -15.25 6.98 -13.47
N ASP A 197 -14.99 5.87 -14.17
CA ASP A 197 -15.87 5.28 -15.18
C ASP A 197 -17.17 4.69 -14.60
N GLU A 198 -17.23 4.44 -13.29
CA GLU A 198 -18.34 3.77 -12.60
C GLU A 198 -19.00 4.64 -11.50
N TRP A 199 -18.77 5.96 -11.51
CA TRP A 199 -19.35 6.90 -10.54
C TRP A 199 -20.82 7.26 -10.81
N PHE A 200 -21.32 7.00 -12.01
CA PHE A 200 -22.68 7.32 -12.47
C PHE A 200 -23.40 6.08 -12.99
#